data_AF-A0A9E5W0Z4-F1
#
_entry.id   AF-A0A9E5W0Z4-F1
#
_cell.length_a   1.000
_cell.length_b   1.000
_cell.length_c   1.000
_cell.angle_alpha   90.00
_cell.angle_beta   90.00
_cell.angle_gamma   90.00
#
_symmetry.space_group_name_H-M   'P 1'
#
loop_
_entity.id
_entity.type
_entity.pdbx_description
1 polymer ?
#
loop_
_entity_poly.entity_id
_entity_poly.type
_entity_poly.pdbx_seq_one_letter_code
_entity_poly.pdbx_strand_id
1 'polypeptide(L)' 'FGVDASVLIGEISLAVDRGLTLEMVAESVHAHPTLSEIIMEVAKQALGRAFYK' A
#
# COMPACT_ATOMS: atom_id res chain seq x y z
N PHE A 1 -0.20 11.92 -11.10
CA PHE A 1 0.17 12.82 -10.00
C PHE A 1 -1.08 13.08 -9.17
N GLY A 2 -1.01 12.94 -7.84
CA GLY A 2 -2.16 13.02 -6.93
C GLY A 2 -1.79 13.66 -5.58
N VAL A 3 -2.77 13.85 -4.70
CA VAL A 3 -2.59 14.42 -3.36
C VAL A 3 -1.67 13.52 -2.54
N ASP A 4 -0.73 14.11 -1.80
CA ASP A 4 0.21 13.44 -0.89
C ASP A 4 0.96 12.24 -1.48
N ALA A 5 1.23 12.28 -2.79
CA ALA A 5 1.97 11.22 -3.48
C ALA A 5 3.35 10.94 -2.86
N SER A 6 4.03 11.96 -2.33
CA SER A 6 5.31 11.79 -1.63
C SER A 6 5.18 10.97 -0.35
N VAL A 7 4.05 11.06 0.35
CA VAL A 7 3.76 10.28 1.57
C VAL A 7 3.61 8.79 1.20
N LEU A 8 2.80 8.50 0.18
CA LEU A 8 2.59 7.13 -0.31
C LEU A 8 3.89 6.51 -0.85
N ILE A 9 4.69 7.29 -1.57
CA ILE A 9 6.01 6.86 -2.07
C ILE A 9 6.96 6.56 -0.89
N GLY A 10 6.92 7.37 0.17
CA GLY A 10 7.74 7.14 1.37
C GLY A 10 7.43 5.81 2.04
N GLU A 11 6.15 5.45 2.13
CA GLU A 11 5.69 4.16 2.67
C GLU A 11 6.27 2.96 1.89
N ILE A 12 6.12 2.98 0.55
CA ILE A 12 6.66 1.92 -0.32
C ILE A 12 8.19 1.91 -0.30
N SER A 13 8.84 3.07 -0.27
CA SER A 13 10.30 3.16 -0.20
C SER A 13 10.84 2.48 1.06
N LEU A 14 10.16 2.68 2.20
CA LEU A 14 10.50 2.00 3.44
C LEU A 14 10.22 0.49 3.37
N ALA A 15 9.12 0.07 2.75
CA ALA A 15 8.81 -1.35 2.56
C ALA A 15 9.89 -2.07 1.73
N VAL A 16 10.37 -1.41 0.66
CA VAL A 16 11.46 -1.92 -0.20
C VAL A 16 12.78 -1.96 0.57
N ASP A 17 13.14 -0.90 1.30
CA ASP A 17 14.35 -0.85 2.15
C ASP A 17 14.40 -2.00 3.17
N ARG A 18 13.24 -2.37 3.71
CA ARG A 18 13.09 -3.48 4.67
C ARG A 18 12.93 -4.85 4.03
N GLY A 19 12.89 -4.94 2.70
CA GLY A 19 12.72 -6.20 1.99
C GLY A 19 11.39 -6.90 2.29
N LEU A 20 10.32 -6.14 2.54
CA LEU A 20 9.00 -6.70 2.79
C LEU A 20 8.47 -7.39 1.54
N THR A 21 7.78 -8.52 1.72
CA THR A 21 7.08 -9.17 0.61
C THR A 21 5.79 -8.43 0.28
N LEU A 22 5.26 -8.68 -0.91
CA LEU A 22 4.00 -8.09 -1.36
C LEU A 22 2.83 -8.46 -0.44
N GLU A 23 2.80 -9.68 0.09
CA GLU A 23 1.81 -10.17 1.06
C GLU A 23 1.87 -9.37 2.36
N MET A 24 3.07 -9.06 2.86
CA MET A 24 3.22 -8.27 4.09
C MET A 24 2.69 -6.84 3.91
N VAL A 25 2.87 -6.24 2.73
CA VAL A 25 2.30 -4.92 2.41
C VAL A 25 0.77 -5.02 2.29
N ALA A 26 0.25 -6.06 1.64
CA ALA A 26 -1.19 -6.27 1.46
C ALA A 26 -1.95 -6.55 2.76
N GLU A 27 -1.30 -7.17 3.75
CA GLU A 27 -1.88 -7.51 5.06
C GLU A 27 -1.62 -6.45 6.14
N SER A 28 -0.89 -5.38 5.79
CA SER A 28 -0.63 -4.28 6.73
C SER A 28 -1.90 -3.45 7.03
N VAL A 29 -2.08 -3.09 8.30
CA VAL A 29 -3.28 -2.40 8.78
C VAL A 29 -3.19 -0.91 8.51
N HIS A 30 -4.19 -0.39 7.81
CA HIS A 30 -4.29 1.02 7.47
C HIS A 30 -5.43 1.68 8.24
N ALA A 31 -5.21 2.93 8.65
CA ALA A 31 -6.27 3.72 9.28
C ALA A 31 -7.34 4.07 8.24
N HIS A 32 -8.62 3.93 8.62
CA HIS A 32 -9.76 4.31 7.79
C HIS A 32 -10.44 5.57 8.35
N PRO A 33 -10.81 6.56 7.53
CA PRO A 33 -10.52 6.71 6.10
C PRO A 33 -9.19 7.47 5.85
N THR A 34 -8.26 6.90 5.08
CA THR A 34 -6.99 7.58 4.71
C THR A 34 -6.50 7.24 3.29
N LEU A 35 -5.67 8.12 2.72
CA LEU A 35 -5.03 7.86 1.41
C LEU A 35 -4.10 6.65 1.42
N SER A 36 -3.50 6.32 2.57
CA SER A 36 -2.55 5.21 2.71
C SER A 36 -3.23 3.86 2.42
N GLU A 37 -4.56 3.73 2.62
CA GLU A 37 -5.34 2.54 2.25
C GLU A 37 -5.15 2.10 0.78
N ILE A 38 -4.80 3.03 -0.11
CA ILE A 38 -4.51 2.75 -1.52
C ILE A 38 -3.32 1.79 -1.66
N ILE A 39 -2.28 1.91 -0.81
CA ILE A 39 -1.11 1.03 -0.87
C ILE A 39 -1.49 -0.42 -0.59
N MET A 40 -2.25 -0.64 0.49
CA MET A 40 -2.81 -1.95 0.81
C MET A 40 -3.68 -2.50 -0.32
N GLU A 41 -4.61 -1.70 -0.86
CA GLU A 41 -5.51 -2.17 -1.92
C GLU A 41 -4.77 -2.50 -3.21
N VAL A 42 -3.79 -1.70 -3.63
CA VAL A 42 -2.97 -2.00 -4.82
C VAL A 42 -2.11 -3.24 -4.59
N ALA A 43 -1.56 -3.43 -3.39
CA ALA A 43 -0.83 -4.64 -3.04
C ALA A 43 -1.72 -5.89 -3.11
N LYS A 44 -2.95 -5.80 -2.59
CA LYS A 44 -3.97 -6.86 -2.76
C LYS A 44 -4.36 -7.05 -4.22
N GLN A 45 -4.45 -5.99 -5.02
CA GLN A 45 -4.77 -6.06 -6.45
C GLN A 45 -3.69 -6.83 -7.21
N ALA A 46 -2.42 -6.55 -6.93
CA ALA A 46 -1.29 -7.28 -7.52
C ALA A 46 -1.30 -8.78 -7.14
N LEU A 47 -1.84 -9.13 -5.97
CA LEU A 47 -2.05 -10.52 -5.53
C LEU A 47 -3.37 -11.15 -6.05
N GLY A 48 -4.21 -10.40 -6.77
CA GLY A 48 -5.54 -10.84 -7.21
C GLY A 48 -6.58 -10.96 -6.08
N ARG A 49 -6.39 -10.24 -4.97
CA ARG A 49 -7.21 -10.29 -3.74
C ARG A 49 -7.88 -8.95 -3.38
N ALA A 50 -7.88 -7.97 -4.30
CA ALA A 50 -8.41 -6.63 -4.01
C ALA A 50 -9.91 -6.66 -3.68
N PHE A 51 -10.33 -5.81 -2.74
CA PHE A 51 -11.73 -5.63 -2.38
C PHE A 51 -12.43 -4.68 -3.34
N TYR A 52 -11.70 -3.68 -3.84
CA TYR A 52 -12.15 -2.71 -4.83
C TYR A 52 -11.38 -2.90 -6.14
N LYS A 53 -12.07 -2.81 -7.29
CA LYS A 53 -11.44 -2.89 -8.62
C LYS A 53 -11.02 -1.53 -9.14
#